data_AF-A0A535D730-F1
#
_entry.id   AF-A0A535D730-F1
#
_cell.length_a   1.000
_cell.length_b   1.000
_cell.length_c   1.000
_cell.angle_alpha   90.00
_cell.angle_beta   90.00
_cell.angle_gamma   90.00
#
_symmetry.space_group_name_H-M   'P 1'
#
loop_
_entity.id
_entity.type
_entity.pdbx_description
1 polymer ?
#
loop_
_entity_poly.entity_id
_entity_poly.type
_entity_poly.pdbx_seq_one_letter_code
_entity_poly.pdbx_strand_id
1 'polypeptide(L)'
;MPRRGIMIAAVSLMGRDFLDIADLDASELRSVLKLAHAIKAGRWTERPLQGRHIAMLFQKPSHRTRVSFEVGIARLGGTTTTLGEQDVQLGRRESVRDAARVLDRYVDLIVARMRSHVDLIQLAAAAAKPVINALTDRSHPCQILADLMTLEETRGPISEQRIVYVGDGNNIATSLIEAAALLGFRLTVITPPGYEPSHQVLSCSRTTSPPSTAPPPSIPTSGLLWARKTSARRAARSSRPTRSTRG
;
A
#
# COMPACT_ATOMS: atom_id res chain seq x y z
N MET A 1 -2.20 -34.44 -19.79
CA MET A 1 -3.42 -33.67 -19.43
C MET A 1 -3.14 -32.19 -19.63
N PRO A 2 -3.74 -31.51 -20.62
CA PRO A 2 -3.51 -30.08 -20.80
C PRO A 2 -4.22 -29.32 -19.68
N ARG A 3 -3.48 -28.48 -18.95
CA ARG A 3 -4.04 -27.61 -17.90
C ARG A 3 -4.96 -26.60 -18.57
N ARG A 4 -6.28 -26.77 -18.44
CA ARG A 4 -7.26 -25.75 -18.83
C ARG A 4 -6.93 -24.48 -18.06
N GLY A 5 -6.40 -23.47 -18.75
CA GLY A 5 -6.23 -22.13 -18.20
C GLY A 5 -7.59 -21.63 -17.75
N ILE A 6 -7.71 -21.27 -16.47
CA ILE A 6 -8.91 -20.62 -15.98
C ILE A 6 -8.94 -19.25 -16.66
N MET A 7 -9.92 -19.03 -17.56
CA MET A 7 -10.22 -17.69 -18.04
C MET A 7 -10.80 -16.91 -16.85
N ILE A 8 -9.94 -16.18 -16.15
CA ILE A 8 -10.38 -15.16 -15.22
C ILE A 8 -10.89 -14.03 -16.11
N ALA A 9 -12.20 -13.81 -16.17
CA ALA A 9 -12.75 -12.58 -16.74
C ALA A 9 -12.20 -11.43 -15.89
N ALA A 10 -11.11 -10.83 -16.35
CA ALA A 10 -10.42 -9.76 -15.66
C ALA A 10 -11.09 -8.44 -16.03
N VAL A 11 -11.47 -7.66 -15.03
CA VAL A 11 -11.78 -6.25 -15.25
C VAL A 11 -10.54 -5.60 -15.86
N SER A 12 -10.68 -4.92 -16.99
CA SER A 12 -9.55 -4.30 -17.67
C SER A 12 -9.10 -3.04 -16.93
N LEU A 13 -7.89 -3.08 -16.39
CA LEU A 13 -7.22 -1.93 -15.76
C LEU A 13 -6.12 -1.35 -16.66
N MET A 14 -6.16 -1.63 -17.97
CA MET A 14 -5.10 -1.25 -18.90
C MET A 14 -4.92 0.27 -18.96
N GLY A 15 -3.67 0.71 -18.81
CA GLY A 15 -3.31 2.13 -18.88
C GLY A 15 -3.62 2.95 -17.62
N ARG A 16 -4.19 2.34 -16.57
CA ARG A 16 -4.50 3.04 -15.32
C ARG A 16 -3.31 3.04 -14.37
N ASP A 17 -3.19 4.13 -13.63
CA ASP A 17 -2.34 4.21 -12.44
C ASP A 17 -2.96 3.43 -11.28
N PHE A 18 -2.11 3.05 -10.33
CA PHE A 18 -2.53 2.48 -9.05
C PHE A 18 -1.83 3.23 -7.92
N LEU A 19 -2.48 4.29 -7.43
CA LEU A 19 -1.91 5.22 -6.44
C LEU A 19 -2.43 4.96 -5.03
N ASP A 20 -3.70 4.60 -4.89
CA ASP A 20 -4.37 4.28 -3.63
C ASP A 20 -5.27 3.04 -3.79
N ILE A 21 -5.68 2.43 -2.67
CA ILE A 21 -6.66 1.34 -2.72
C ILE A 21 -8.00 1.87 -3.25
N ALA A 22 -8.32 3.11 -2.90
CA ALA A 22 -9.53 3.80 -3.32
C ALA A 22 -9.60 4.10 -4.84
N ASP A 23 -8.51 3.91 -5.60
CA ASP A 23 -8.54 4.04 -7.06
C ASP A 23 -9.25 2.88 -7.75
N LEU A 24 -9.50 1.78 -7.03
CA LEU A 24 -10.20 0.60 -7.49
C LEU A 24 -11.63 0.58 -6.94
N ASP A 25 -12.57 0.06 -7.73
CA ASP A 25 -13.85 -0.37 -7.19
C ASP A 25 -13.77 -1.74 -6.49
N ALA A 26 -14.84 -2.15 -5.81
CA ALA A 26 -14.88 -3.42 -5.08
C ALA A 26 -14.66 -4.65 -5.97
N SER A 27 -15.16 -4.62 -7.21
CA SER A 27 -15.05 -5.71 -8.19
C SER A 27 -13.63 -5.80 -8.78
N GLU A 28 -13.00 -4.64 -9.02
CA GLU A 28 -11.63 -4.49 -9.47
C GLU A 28 -10.66 -5.00 -8.41
N LEU A 29 -10.80 -4.53 -7.16
CA LEU A 29 -10.00 -4.98 -6.03
C LEU A 29 -10.14 -6.50 -5.83
N ARG A 30 -11.36 -7.04 -5.94
CA ARG A 30 -11.55 -8.50 -5.86
C ARG A 30 -10.89 -9.25 -7.00
N SER A 31 -10.89 -8.69 -8.20
CA SER A 31 -10.25 -9.28 -9.38
C SER A 31 -8.73 -9.32 -9.22
N VAL A 32 -8.12 -8.24 -8.70
CA VAL A 32 -6.70 -8.17 -8.36
C VAL A 32 -6.33 -9.25 -7.33
N LEU A 33 -7.08 -9.37 -6.23
CA LEU A 33 -6.84 -10.40 -5.21
C LEU A 33 -7.00 -11.82 -5.78
N LYS A 34 -8.01 -12.05 -6.62
CA LYS A 34 -8.24 -13.36 -7.26
C LYS A 34 -7.07 -13.75 -8.19
N LEU A 35 -6.55 -12.77 -8.95
CA LEU A 35 -5.37 -12.98 -9.80
C LEU A 35 -4.13 -13.29 -8.96
N ALA A 36 -3.91 -12.56 -7.86
CA ALA A 36 -2.79 -12.81 -6.94
C ALA A 36 -2.82 -14.25 -6.37
N HIS A 37 -4.00 -14.72 -5.93
CA HIS A 37 -4.20 -16.12 -5.50
C HIS A 37 -3.91 -17.13 -6.61
N ALA A 38 -4.33 -16.85 -7.85
CA ALA A 38 -4.06 -17.72 -9.00
C ALA A 38 -2.56 -17.80 -9.34
N ILE A 39 -1.86 -16.66 -9.31
CA ILE A 39 -0.41 -16.59 -9.52
C ILE A 39 0.33 -17.38 -8.43
N LYS A 40 0.03 -17.14 -7.15
CA LYS A 40 0.69 -17.83 -6.04
C LYS A 40 0.45 -19.35 -6.06
N ALA A 41 -0.75 -19.78 -6.47
CA ALA A 41 -1.08 -21.19 -6.62
C ALA A 41 -0.52 -21.85 -7.90
N GLY A 42 0.25 -21.13 -8.71
CA GLY A 42 0.82 -21.66 -9.95
C GLY A 42 -0.22 -21.95 -11.05
N ARG A 43 -1.40 -21.33 -10.97
CA ARG A 43 -2.49 -21.45 -11.96
C ARG A 43 -2.43 -20.37 -13.05
N TRP A 44 -1.52 -19.41 -12.92
CA TRP A 44 -1.24 -18.38 -13.91
C TRP A 44 0.14 -18.61 -14.52
N THR A 45 0.21 -18.74 -15.84
CA THR A 45 1.46 -19.03 -16.57
C THR A 45 1.84 -17.95 -17.57
N GLU A 46 1.02 -16.91 -17.71
CA GLU A 46 1.28 -15.84 -18.67
C GLU A 46 2.44 -14.95 -18.20
N ARG A 47 3.15 -14.37 -19.19
CA ARG A 47 4.26 -13.45 -18.99
C ARG A 47 3.92 -12.09 -19.63
N PRO A 48 2.98 -11.33 -19.05
CA PRO A 48 2.49 -10.09 -19.65
C PRO A 48 3.54 -8.98 -19.71
N LEU A 49 4.64 -9.10 -18.97
CA LEU A 49 5.75 -8.13 -18.99
C LEU A 49 6.89 -8.59 -19.89
N GLN A 50 6.72 -9.64 -20.69
CA GLN A 50 7.76 -10.12 -21.60
C GLN A 50 8.25 -9.00 -22.53
N GLY A 51 9.55 -8.68 -22.45
CA GLY A 51 10.18 -7.61 -23.24
C GLY A 51 9.87 -6.19 -22.75
N ARG A 52 9.16 -6.02 -21.63
CA ARG A 52 8.85 -4.72 -21.03
C ARG A 52 9.93 -4.31 -20.03
N HIS A 53 10.17 -3.01 -19.93
CA HIS A 53 11.11 -2.43 -18.99
C HIS A 53 10.39 -1.55 -17.96
N ILE A 54 10.70 -1.73 -16.68
CA ILE A 54 10.02 -1.05 -15.57
C ILE A 54 11.03 -0.20 -14.81
N ALA A 55 10.74 1.11 -14.67
CA ALA A 55 11.50 1.98 -13.80
C ALA A 55 11.03 1.81 -12.36
N MET A 56 11.97 1.79 -11.42
CA MET A 56 11.71 1.68 -9.99
C MET A 56 12.35 2.85 -9.24
N LEU A 57 11.56 3.86 -8.88
CA LEU A 57 11.98 5.07 -8.20
C LEU A 57 11.88 4.93 -6.68
N PHE A 58 12.98 5.13 -5.95
CA PHE A 58 13.04 4.95 -4.49
C PHE A 58 13.67 6.15 -3.76
N GLN A 59 12.83 7.01 -3.15
CA GLN A 59 13.26 8.09 -2.25
C GLN A 59 13.49 7.62 -0.78
N LYS A 60 13.07 6.40 -0.47
CA LYS A 60 13.24 5.77 0.85
C LYS A 60 13.77 4.36 0.65
N PRO A 61 14.90 3.97 1.28
CA PRO A 61 15.43 2.62 1.15
C PRO A 61 14.41 1.58 1.64
N SER A 62 14.32 0.45 0.94
CA SER A 62 13.47 -0.67 1.33
C SER A 62 13.88 -1.98 0.68
N HIS A 63 14.28 -2.96 1.48
CA HIS A 63 14.62 -4.29 0.97
C HIS A 63 13.38 -5.03 0.48
N ARG A 64 12.33 -5.09 1.32
CA ARG A 64 11.11 -5.88 1.02
C ARG A 64 10.46 -5.43 -0.26
N THR A 65 10.17 -4.12 -0.38
CA THR A 65 9.47 -3.57 -1.53
C THR A 65 10.32 -3.69 -2.80
N ARG A 66 11.62 -3.36 -2.75
CA ARG A 66 12.50 -3.48 -3.91
C ARG A 66 12.57 -4.92 -4.40
N VAL A 67 12.95 -5.85 -3.54
CA VAL A 67 13.13 -7.26 -3.92
C VAL A 67 11.82 -7.89 -4.38
N SER A 68 10.68 -7.58 -3.74
CA SER A 68 9.40 -8.12 -4.17
C SER A 68 8.99 -7.66 -5.57
N PHE A 69 9.22 -6.38 -5.89
CA PHE A 69 8.94 -5.87 -7.24
C PHE A 69 9.90 -6.44 -8.28
N GLU A 70 11.21 -6.44 -8.02
CA GLU A 70 12.21 -7.02 -8.95
C GLU A 70 11.89 -8.48 -9.29
N VAL A 71 11.66 -9.31 -8.26
CA VAL A 71 11.36 -10.73 -8.45
C VAL A 71 10.00 -10.92 -9.13
N GLY A 72 8.97 -10.15 -8.76
CA GLY A 72 7.66 -10.23 -9.37
C GLY A 72 7.68 -9.87 -10.86
N ILE A 73 8.37 -8.78 -11.21
CA ILE A 73 8.52 -8.31 -12.58
C ILE A 73 9.31 -9.33 -13.42
N ALA A 74 10.43 -9.83 -12.89
CA ALA A 74 11.24 -10.85 -13.58
C ALA A 74 10.45 -12.14 -13.84
N ARG A 75 9.63 -12.60 -12.88
CA ARG A 75 8.76 -13.77 -13.05
C ARG A 75 7.70 -13.58 -14.14
N LEU A 76 7.25 -12.34 -14.37
CA LEU A 76 6.32 -11.98 -15.43
C LEU A 76 7.00 -11.67 -16.77
N GLY A 77 8.33 -11.84 -16.87
CA GLY A 77 9.12 -11.67 -18.11
C GLY A 77 9.70 -10.27 -18.32
N GLY A 78 9.52 -9.36 -17.36
CA GLY A 78 10.00 -7.99 -17.46
C GLY A 78 11.41 -7.79 -16.92
N THR A 79 11.96 -6.61 -17.17
CA THR A 79 13.25 -6.16 -16.65
C THR A 79 13.09 -4.84 -15.90
N THR A 80 14.04 -4.52 -15.01
CA THR A 80 13.91 -3.34 -14.14
C THR A 80 15.18 -2.51 -14.10
N THR A 81 15.02 -1.19 -13.97
CA THR A 81 16.09 -0.27 -13.54
C THR A 81 15.69 0.37 -12.22
N THR A 82 16.53 0.22 -11.19
CA THR A 82 16.33 0.89 -9.89
C THR A 82 17.03 2.23 -9.89
N LEU A 83 16.28 3.27 -9.55
CA LEU A 83 16.75 4.64 -9.40
C LEU A 83 16.54 5.07 -7.95
N GLY A 84 17.64 5.14 -7.19
CA GLY A 84 17.64 5.57 -5.82
C GLY A 84 17.62 7.08 -5.67
N GLU A 85 17.42 7.55 -4.43
CA GLU A 85 17.41 8.98 -4.12
C GLU A 85 18.69 9.70 -4.55
N GLN A 86 19.85 9.06 -4.39
CA GLN A 86 21.14 9.67 -4.73
C GLN A 86 21.36 9.79 -6.24
N ASP A 87 20.68 8.96 -7.03
CA ASP A 87 20.84 8.91 -8.49
C ASP A 87 20.09 10.06 -9.17
N VAL A 88 18.84 10.30 -8.76
CA VAL A 88 17.94 11.28 -9.42
C VAL A 88 17.80 12.58 -8.62
N GLN A 89 17.81 12.51 -7.29
CA GLN A 89 17.54 13.65 -6.41
C GLN A 89 16.26 14.43 -6.80
N LEU A 90 15.16 13.68 -7.01
CA LEU A 90 13.84 14.19 -7.37
C LEU A 90 13.40 15.34 -6.44
N GLY A 91 12.98 16.45 -7.04
CA GLY A 91 12.53 17.67 -6.36
C GLY A 91 13.66 18.59 -5.91
N ARG A 92 14.93 18.20 -6.10
CA ARG A 92 16.11 19.05 -5.81
C ARG A 92 16.90 19.37 -7.07
N ARG A 93 17.32 18.34 -7.80
CA ARG A 93 18.13 18.47 -9.02
C ARG A 93 17.27 18.42 -10.27
N GLU A 94 16.20 17.65 -10.24
CA GLU A 94 15.27 17.46 -11.34
C GLU A 94 13.83 17.56 -10.82
N SER A 95 12.97 18.23 -11.58
CA SER A 95 11.55 18.32 -11.22
C SER A 95 10.87 16.96 -11.40
N VAL A 96 9.84 16.67 -10.61
CA VAL A 96 9.08 15.42 -10.72
C VAL A 96 8.48 15.24 -12.12
N ARG A 97 8.01 16.35 -12.72
CA ARG A 97 7.43 16.38 -14.07
C ARG A 97 8.46 16.07 -15.15
N ASP A 98 9.66 16.60 -15.05
CA ASP A 98 10.70 16.36 -16.05
C ASP A 98 11.20 14.92 -15.97
N ALA A 99 11.41 14.41 -14.75
CA ALA A 99 11.75 13.01 -14.55
C ALA A 99 10.68 12.05 -15.13
N ALA A 100 9.39 12.35 -14.94
CA ALA A 100 8.30 11.57 -15.55
C ALA A 100 8.42 11.49 -17.08
N ARG A 101 8.62 12.65 -17.72
CA ARG A 101 8.72 12.76 -19.18
C ARG A 101 9.96 12.06 -19.75
N VAL A 102 11.06 12.07 -19.01
CA VAL A 102 12.27 11.33 -19.38
C VAL A 102 11.99 9.83 -19.30
N LEU A 103 11.43 9.36 -18.19
CA LEU A 103 11.13 7.93 -18.01
C LEU A 103 10.16 7.39 -19.06
N ASP A 104 9.12 8.14 -19.42
CA ASP A 104 8.13 7.74 -20.44
C ASP A 104 8.75 7.35 -21.79
N ARG A 105 9.92 7.91 -22.13
CA ARG A 105 10.63 7.62 -23.39
C ARG A 105 11.39 6.30 -23.36
N TYR A 106 11.65 5.75 -22.17
CA TYR A 106 12.54 4.61 -22.00
C TYR A 106 11.87 3.39 -21.38
N VAL A 107 10.78 3.57 -20.61
CA VAL A 107 10.16 2.48 -19.85
C VAL A 107 8.69 2.31 -20.21
N ASP A 108 8.13 1.17 -19.82
CA ASP A 108 6.73 0.81 -20.04
C ASP A 108 5.84 1.05 -18.80
N LEU A 109 6.44 1.13 -17.61
CA LEU A 109 5.75 1.31 -16.33
C LEU A 109 6.70 1.91 -15.28
N ILE A 110 6.17 2.68 -14.34
CA ILE A 110 6.92 3.30 -13.25
C ILE A 110 6.38 2.78 -11.91
N VAL A 111 7.26 2.19 -11.08
CA VAL A 111 6.98 1.87 -9.67
C VAL A 111 7.63 2.95 -8.81
N ALA A 112 6.84 3.66 -8.01
CA ALA A 112 7.29 4.81 -7.25
C ALA A 112 7.12 4.61 -5.75
N ARG A 113 8.23 4.67 -5.02
CA ARG A 113 8.27 4.77 -3.55
C ARG A 113 8.76 6.15 -3.16
N MET A 114 7.82 7.05 -2.91
CA MET A 114 8.08 8.47 -2.67
C MET A 114 7.84 8.84 -1.20
N ARG A 115 8.31 10.02 -0.79
CA ARG A 115 7.94 10.56 0.52
C ARG A 115 6.57 11.20 0.45
N SER A 116 6.44 12.19 -0.43
CA SER A 116 5.26 13.02 -0.61
C SER A 116 4.27 12.31 -1.53
N HIS A 117 3.02 12.18 -1.08
CA HIS A 117 1.94 11.71 -1.92
C HIS A 117 1.56 12.74 -3.02
N VAL A 118 1.78 14.03 -2.78
CA VAL A 118 1.55 15.07 -3.80
C VAL A 118 2.52 14.90 -4.98
N ASP A 119 3.79 14.60 -4.68
CA ASP A 119 4.80 14.37 -5.71
C ASP A 119 4.45 13.12 -6.54
N LEU A 120 3.92 12.08 -5.90
CA LEU A 120 3.42 10.89 -6.60
C LEU A 120 2.27 11.24 -7.57
N ILE A 121 1.30 12.05 -7.14
CA ILE A 121 0.20 12.49 -8.01
C ILE A 121 0.75 13.33 -9.18
N GLN A 122 1.72 14.20 -8.93
CA GLN A 122 2.37 14.99 -9.99
C GLN A 122 3.14 14.11 -10.98
N LEU A 123 3.81 13.05 -10.49
CA LEU A 123 4.50 12.07 -11.33
C LEU A 123 3.50 11.36 -12.24
N ALA A 124 2.40 10.84 -11.68
CA ALA A 124 1.34 10.16 -12.42
C ALA A 124 0.68 11.09 -13.46
N ALA A 125 0.34 12.32 -13.07
CA ALA A 125 -0.26 13.29 -13.99
C ALA A 125 0.68 13.75 -15.12
N ALA A 126 2.00 13.63 -14.94
CA ALA A 126 2.99 13.99 -15.95
C ALA A 126 3.45 12.81 -16.82
N ALA A 127 3.22 11.57 -16.37
CA ALA A 127 3.59 10.35 -17.07
C ALA A 127 2.46 9.89 -18.02
N ALA A 128 2.83 9.45 -19.21
CA ALA A 128 1.95 8.72 -20.12
C ALA A 128 1.94 7.21 -19.81
N LYS A 129 2.96 6.70 -19.10
CA LYS A 129 3.05 5.31 -18.66
C LYS A 129 2.42 5.11 -17.28
N PRO A 130 1.80 3.95 -17.01
CA PRO A 130 1.21 3.67 -15.71
C PRO A 130 2.19 3.82 -14.54
N VAL A 131 1.71 4.42 -13.45
CA VAL A 131 2.43 4.63 -12.21
C VAL A 131 1.82 3.79 -11.08
N ILE A 132 2.66 3.03 -10.37
CA ILE A 132 2.29 2.23 -9.20
C ILE A 132 2.88 2.83 -7.94
N ASN A 133 2.04 3.11 -6.95
CA ASN A 133 2.48 3.53 -5.61
C ASN A 133 2.98 2.35 -4.79
N ALA A 134 4.30 2.29 -4.64
CA ALA A 134 4.96 1.31 -3.78
C ALA A 134 5.03 1.72 -2.30
N LEU A 135 4.85 3.01 -1.99
CA LEU A 135 4.58 3.61 -0.66
C LEU A 135 4.70 5.15 -0.77
N THR A 136 3.83 5.87 -0.04
CA THR A 136 4.00 7.28 0.34
C THR A 136 3.85 7.46 1.86
N ASP A 137 4.00 8.69 2.35
CA ASP A 137 3.62 9.07 3.72
C ASP A 137 2.11 8.92 4.00
N ARG A 138 1.27 9.13 2.98
CA ARG A 138 -0.19 9.03 3.06
C ARG A 138 -0.72 7.61 2.98
N SER A 139 -0.18 6.76 2.09
CA SER A 139 -0.77 5.45 1.77
C SER A 139 0.27 4.38 1.43
N HIS A 140 -0.11 3.11 1.57
CA HIS A 140 0.71 1.97 1.20
C HIS A 140 -0.15 0.83 0.62
N PRO A 141 -0.73 1.05 -0.58
CA PRO A 141 -1.75 0.16 -1.12
C PRO A 141 -1.22 -1.26 -1.40
N CYS A 142 0.01 -1.41 -1.91
CA CYS A 142 0.59 -2.72 -2.17
C CYS A 142 0.75 -3.60 -0.91
N GLN A 143 1.02 -2.99 0.26
CA GLN A 143 1.09 -3.75 1.51
C GLN A 143 -0.29 -4.27 1.91
N ILE A 144 -1.33 -3.43 1.78
CA ILE A 144 -2.70 -3.84 2.11
C ILE A 144 -3.20 -4.94 1.18
N LEU A 145 -2.87 -4.90 -0.12
CA LEU A 145 -3.17 -6.03 -1.02
C LEU A 145 -2.57 -7.35 -0.50
N ALA A 146 -1.31 -7.33 -0.05
CA ALA A 146 -0.65 -8.51 0.50
C ALA A 146 -1.26 -8.95 1.84
N ASP A 147 -1.65 -8.01 2.69
CA ASP A 147 -2.27 -8.28 4.00
C ASP A 147 -3.67 -8.91 3.80
N LEU A 148 -4.48 -8.37 2.90
CA LEU A 148 -5.80 -8.92 2.55
C LEU A 148 -5.69 -10.34 1.98
N MET A 149 -4.73 -10.57 1.07
CA MET A 149 -4.46 -11.91 0.55
C MET A 149 -4.10 -12.89 1.66
N THR A 150 -3.22 -12.48 2.58
CA THR A 150 -2.79 -13.31 3.72
C THR A 150 -3.95 -13.62 4.66
N LEU A 151 -4.81 -12.63 4.91
CA LEU A 151 -6.01 -12.79 5.72
C LEU A 151 -6.99 -13.79 5.10
N GLU A 152 -7.19 -13.72 3.79
CA GLU A 152 -8.06 -14.67 3.10
C GLU A 152 -7.55 -16.11 3.17
N GLU A 153 -6.23 -16.29 3.01
CA GLU A 153 -5.60 -17.62 3.08
C GLU A 153 -5.65 -18.23 4.48
N THR A 154 -5.48 -17.41 5.51
CA THR A 154 -5.32 -17.90 6.88
C THR A 154 -6.63 -17.94 7.66
N ARG A 155 -7.63 -17.15 7.27
CA ARG A 155 -8.88 -16.96 8.05
C ARG A 155 -10.16 -17.09 7.22
N GLY A 156 -10.07 -17.32 5.90
CA GLY A 156 -11.25 -17.45 5.04
C GLY A 156 -11.76 -16.10 4.52
N PRO A 157 -13.01 -16.01 4.01
CA PRO A 157 -13.52 -14.82 3.31
C PRO A 157 -13.39 -13.53 4.14
N ILE A 158 -12.79 -12.48 3.56
CA ILE A 158 -12.51 -11.23 4.29
C ILE A 158 -13.77 -10.53 4.82
N SER A 159 -14.89 -10.66 4.11
CA SER A 159 -16.20 -10.11 4.50
C SER A 159 -16.74 -10.66 5.81
N GLU A 160 -16.28 -11.85 6.23
CA GLU A 160 -16.69 -12.51 7.47
C GLU A 160 -15.78 -12.13 8.65
N GLN A 161 -14.69 -11.42 8.40
CA GLN A 161 -13.66 -11.12 9.39
C GLN A 161 -13.91 -9.82 10.15
N ARG A 162 -13.33 -9.73 11.35
CA ARG A 162 -13.25 -8.51 12.16
C ARG A 162 -11.79 -8.17 12.41
N ILE A 163 -11.33 -7.07 11.84
CA ILE A 163 -9.93 -6.66 11.89
C ILE A 163 -9.78 -5.53 12.89
N VAL A 164 -8.76 -5.62 13.74
CA VAL A 164 -8.39 -4.53 14.66
C VAL A 164 -6.97 -4.07 14.34
N TYR A 165 -6.86 -2.79 13.99
CA TYR A 165 -5.59 -2.10 13.86
C TYR A 165 -5.32 -1.30 15.13
N VAL A 166 -4.13 -1.49 15.73
CA VAL A 166 -3.71 -0.73 16.91
C VAL A 166 -2.38 -0.04 16.63
N GLY A 167 -2.36 1.29 16.64
CA GLY A 167 -1.16 2.07 16.39
C GLY A 167 -1.47 3.47 15.88
N ASP A 168 -0.50 4.08 15.24
CA ASP A 168 -0.65 5.43 14.67
C ASP A 168 -1.55 5.37 13.42
N GLY A 169 -2.36 6.40 13.20
CA GLY A 169 -3.15 6.66 11.98
C GLY A 169 -2.28 7.00 10.76
N ASN A 170 -1.33 6.11 10.46
CA ASN A 170 -0.33 6.24 9.40
C ASN A 170 -0.84 5.70 8.06
N ASN A 171 0.07 5.63 7.08
CA ASN A 171 -0.22 5.10 5.75
C ASN A 171 -0.85 3.70 5.68
N ILE A 172 -0.57 2.83 6.65
CA ILE A 172 -1.20 1.51 6.73
C ILE A 172 -2.64 1.64 7.19
N ALA A 173 -2.90 2.43 8.23
CA ALA A 173 -4.25 2.67 8.72
C ALA A 173 -5.12 3.28 7.60
N THR A 174 -4.59 4.26 6.86
CA THR A 174 -5.26 4.87 5.71
C THR A 174 -5.69 3.84 4.67
N SER A 175 -4.75 3.09 4.12
CA SER A 175 -5.06 2.12 3.06
C SER A 175 -5.93 0.95 3.56
N LEU A 176 -5.87 0.59 4.86
CA LEU A 176 -6.74 -0.43 5.44
C LEU A 176 -8.19 0.06 5.60
N ILE A 177 -8.39 1.34 5.95
CA ILE A 177 -9.72 1.97 6.00
C ILE A 177 -10.34 2.00 4.59
N GLU A 178 -9.56 2.38 3.58
CA GLU A 178 -10.00 2.36 2.17
C GLU A 178 -10.44 0.96 1.74
N ALA A 179 -9.63 -0.06 2.05
CA ALA A 179 -9.96 -1.46 1.75
C ALA A 179 -11.23 -1.93 2.48
N ALA A 180 -11.42 -1.54 3.74
CA ALA A 180 -12.61 -1.87 4.52
C ALA A 180 -13.87 -1.26 3.91
N ALA A 181 -13.78 -0.01 3.43
CA ALA A 181 -14.88 0.68 2.77
C ALA A 181 -15.30 -0.01 1.46
N LEU A 182 -14.33 -0.50 0.66
CA LEU A 182 -14.59 -1.17 -0.61
C LEU A 182 -15.10 -2.60 -0.44
N LEU A 183 -14.48 -3.39 0.43
CA LEU A 183 -14.79 -4.83 0.59
C LEU A 183 -15.83 -5.12 1.67
N GLY A 184 -16.23 -4.12 2.45
CA GLY A 184 -17.31 -4.24 3.44
C GLY A 184 -16.98 -5.08 4.67
N PHE A 185 -15.70 -5.34 4.97
CA PHE A 185 -15.31 -6.03 6.20
C PHE A 185 -15.30 -5.08 7.41
N ARG A 186 -15.44 -5.64 8.61
CA ARG A 186 -15.47 -4.83 9.84
C ARG A 186 -14.06 -4.48 10.28
N LEU A 187 -13.72 -3.20 10.26
CA LEU A 187 -12.46 -2.65 10.74
C LEU A 187 -12.69 -1.79 11.99
N THR A 188 -11.89 -2.00 13.02
CA THR A 188 -11.76 -1.09 14.16
C THR A 188 -10.33 -0.58 14.22
N VAL A 189 -10.18 0.75 14.24
CA VAL A 189 -8.89 1.42 14.32
C VAL A 189 -8.78 2.05 15.70
N ILE A 190 -7.78 1.63 16.48
CA ILE A 190 -7.50 2.13 17.81
C ILE A 190 -6.19 2.91 17.76
N THR A 191 -6.28 4.23 17.92
CA THR A 191 -5.13 5.14 17.87
C THR A 191 -4.94 5.88 19.19
N PRO A 192 -3.69 6.21 19.58
CA PRO A 192 -3.45 7.17 20.64
C PRO A 192 -4.05 8.55 20.30
N PRO A 193 -4.46 9.35 21.30
CA PRO A 193 -4.89 10.73 21.06
C PRO A 193 -3.83 11.55 20.31
N GLY A 194 -4.25 12.27 19.27
CA GLY A 194 -3.37 13.08 18.41
C GLY A 194 -2.65 12.29 17.32
N TYR A 195 -2.91 10.98 17.21
CA TYR A 195 -2.39 10.10 16.16
C TYR A 195 -3.53 9.46 15.34
N GLU A 196 -4.70 10.09 15.29
CA GLU A 196 -5.85 9.62 14.53
C GLU A 196 -5.58 9.67 13.01
N PRO A 197 -6.21 8.78 12.21
CA PRO A 197 -6.22 8.94 10.77
C PRO A 197 -6.84 10.29 10.38
N SER A 198 -6.45 10.83 9.23
CA SER A 198 -6.98 12.13 8.78
C SER A 198 -8.50 12.08 8.60
N HIS A 199 -9.16 13.20 8.87
CA HIS A 199 -10.62 13.30 8.77
C HIS A 199 -11.14 12.93 7.37
N GLN A 200 -10.38 13.25 6.32
CA GLN A 200 -10.71 12.89 4.94
C GLN A 200 -10.80 11.38 4.75
N VAL A 201 -9.87 10.61 5.32
CA VAL A 201 -9.89 9.14 5.25
C VAL A 201 -11.05 8.58 6.07
N LEU A 202 -11.32 9.15 7.24
CA LEU A 202 -12.43 8.73 8.09
C LEU A 202 -13.80 8.99 7.45
N SER A 203 -13.94 10.08 6.69
CA SER A 203 -15.20 10.38 5.98
C SER A 203 -15.55 9.38 4.88
N CYS A 204 -14.59 8.61 4.40
CA CYS A 204 -14.84 7.50 3.47
C CYS A 204 -15.42 6.25 4.17
N SER A 205 -15.47 6.22 5.51
CA SER A 205 -16.01 5.10 6.28
C SER A 205 -17.49 5.32 6.65
N ARG A 206 -18.30 4.26 6.56
CA ARG A 206 -19.77 4.35 6.78
C ARG A 206 -20.18 4.51 8.24
N THR A 207 -19.26 4.40 9.19
CA THR A 207 -19.56 4.55 10.64
C THR A 207 -18.30 4.91 11.41
N THR A 208 -18.13 6.20 11.71
CA THR A 208 -17.20 6.68 12.74
C THR A 208 -17.95 6.79 14.06
N SER A 209 -17.61 5.95 15.04
CA SER A 209 -17.97 6.23 16.43
C SER A 209 -17.02 7.32 16.97
N PRO A 210 -17.48 8.24 17.83
CA PRO A 210 -16.60 9.25 18.42
C PRO A 210 -15.45 8.61 19.20
N PRO A 211 -14.30 9.30 19.33
CA PRO A 211 -13.17 8.81 20.12
C PRO A 211 -13.66 8.51 21.55
N SER A 212 -13.52 7.25 21.95
CA SER A 212 -13.92 6.76 23.26
C SER A 212 -12.67 6.53 24.11
N THR A 213 -12.68 7.04 25.34
CA THR A 213 -11.70 6.72 26.38
C THR A 213 -12.04 5.41 27.11
N ALA A 214 -13.15 4.76 26.76
CA ALA A 214 -13.53 3.49 27.32
C ALA A 214 -12.51 2.40 26.93
N PRO A 215 -12.23 1.42 27.81
CA PRO A 215 -11.45 0.25 27.43
C PRO A 215 -12.04 -0.37 26.15
N PRO A 216 -11.21 -0.91 25.24
CA PRO A 216 -11.71 -1.53 24.02
C PRO A 216 -12.81 -2.54 24.41
N PRO A 217 -13.95 -2.57 23.71
CA PRO A 217 -15.01 -3.52 24.02
C PRO A 217 -14.41 -4.91 24.08
N SER A 218 -14.91 -5.78 24.96
CA SER A 218 -14.44 -7.17 25.08
C SER A 218 -14.40 -7.81 23.71
N ILE A 219 -13.21 -7.91 23.13
CA ILE A 219 -13.07 -8.34 21.75
C ILE A 219 -13.18 -9.87 21.77
N PRO A 220 -14.21 -10.48 21.15
CA PRO A 220 -14.30 -11.92 21.08
C PRO A 220 -13.04 -12.46 20.41
N THR A 221 -12.33 -13.36 21.09
CA THR A 221 -11.05 -13.95 20.67
C THR A 221 -11.16 -14.79 19.40
N SER A 222 -12.36 -15.20 19.03
CA SER A 222 -12.65 -15.87 17.76
C SER A 222 -12.78 -14.84 16.62
N GLY A 223 -11.86 -14.90 15.65
CA GLY A 223 -11.94 -14.12 14.41
C GLY A 223 -11.24 -12.76 14.42
N LEU A 224 -10.46 -12.47 15.47
CA LEU A 224 -9.71 -11.22 15.59
C LEU A 224 -8.30 -11.34 14.98
N LEU A 225 -7.95 -10.44 14.06
CA LEU A 225 -6.55 -10.25 13.64
C LEU A 225 -5.99 -8.91 14.14
N TRP A 226 -4.80 -8.97 14.73
CA TRP A 226 -4.05 -7.84 15.26
C TRP A 226 -2.93 -7.44 14.31
N ALA A 227 -3.00 -6.22 13.76
CA ALA A 227 -1.90 -5.60 13.02
C ALA A 227 -1.28 -4.50 13.89
N ARG A 228 0.00 -4.65 14.27
CA ARG A 228 0.76 -3.66 15.04
C ARG A 228 1.84 -3.04 14.16
N LYS A 229 1.78 -1.72 13.98
CA LYS A 229 2.90 -0.94 13.43
C LYS A 229 3.03 0.37 14.20
N THR A 230 3.83 0.35 15.26
CA THR A 230 4.12 1.55 16.05
C THR A 230 5.39 2.23 15.53
N SER A 231 5.27 3.50 15.16
CA SER A 231 6.40 4.41 14.90
C SER A 231 6.70 5.30 16.13
N ALA A 232 6.22 4.93 17.31
CA ALA A 232 6.43 5.69 18.53
C ALA A 232 7.83 5.46 19.13
N ARG A 233 8.86 6.01 18.48
CA ARG A 233 10.15 6.32 19.12
C ARG A 233 10.44 7.82 18.98
N ARG A 234 9.59 8.69 19.56
CA ARG A 234 10.01 10.10 19.79
C ARG A 234 9.33 10.86 20.92
N ALA A 235 8.21 10.39 21.48
CA ALA A 235 7.51 11.14 22.54
C ALA A 235 8.02 10.87 23.99
N ALA A 236 8.79 9.81 24.24
CA ALA A 236 9.16 9.41 25.61
C ALA A 236 10.46 10.00 26.18
N ARG A 237 11.04 11.04 25.54
CA ARG A 237 12.31 11.67 26.00
C ARG A 237 12.18 13.06 26.61
N SER A 238 10.98 13.66 26.66
CA SER A 238 10.80 15.03 27.17
C SER A 238 10.35 15.13 28.65
N SER A 239 10.27 14.02 29.39
CA SER A 239 9.88 14.02 30.81
C SER A 239 10.93 13.40 31.73
N ARG A 240 12.15 13.97 31.75
CA ARG A 240 13.04 13.84 32.91
C ARG A 240 13.08 15.17 33.65
N PRO A 241 12.63 15.25 34.91
CA PRO A 241 12.79 16.47 35.70
C PRO A 241 14.28 16.69 35.97
N THR A 242 14.75 17.91 35.71
CA THR A 242 16.08 18.37 36.10
C THR A 242 16.20 18.33 37.61
N ARG A 243 17.07 17.45 38.11
CA ARG A 243 17.40 17.36 39.54
C ARG A 243 18.26 18.58 39.89
N SER A 244 17.69 19.50 40.65
CA SER A 244 18.39 20.58 41.32
C SER A 244 19.49 20.01 42.23
N THR A 245 20.74 20.36 41.97
CA THR A 245 21.85 20.21 42.93
C THR A 245 22.19 21.60 43.45
N ARG A 246 21.79 21.86 44.70
CA ARG A 246 22.45 22.85 45.56
C ARG A 246 23.77 22.25 46.04
N GLY A 247 24.83 23.05 45.93
CA GLY A 247 26.17 22.83 46.45
C GLY A 247 26.95 24.10 46.21
#